data_AF-A0A8X6FAM1-F1
#
_entry.id   AF-A0A8X6FAM1-F1
#
_cell.length_a   1.000
_cell.length_b   1.000
_cell.length_c   1.000
_cell.angle_alpha   90.00
_cell.angle_beta   90.00
_cell.angle_gamma   90.00
#
_symmetry.space_group_name_H-M   'P 1'
#
loop_
_entity.id
_entity.type
_entity.pdbx_description
1 polymer ?
#
loop_
_entity_poly.entity_id
_entity_poly.type
_entity_poly.pdbx_seq_one_letter_code
_entity_poly.pdbx_strand_id
1 'polypeptide(L)'
;MYIDNCVASVDSSEELKSFQRDSTELLTLGKFDLRGWRHSDIEPNFDLRDNRQESDPQEIQVLELMWNVKEDTFSISCRETESKEEVTKRRNKHRI
;
A
#
# COMPACT_ATOMS: atom_id res chain seq x y z
N MET A 1 -12.42 -3.80 12.44
CA MET A 1 -12.62 -2.65 11.54
C MET A 1 -11.24 -2.26 11.06
N TYR A 2 -10.79 -2.75 9.89
CA TYR A 2 -9.47 -2.39 9.34
C TYR A 2 -9.64 -1.05 8.62
N ILE A 3 -9.40 0.01 9.38
CA ILE A 3 -9.63 1.43 9.05
C ILE A 3 -8.33 2.23 9.32
N ASP A 4 -7.18 1.56 9.24
CA ASP A 4 -5.95 2.11 9.80
C ASP A 4 -5.08 2.86 8.78
N ASN A 5 -5.35 2.72 7.46
CA ASN A 5 -4.54 3.36 6.42
C ASN A 5 -5.38 4.12 5.39
N CYS A 6 -4.92 5.31 5.03
CA CYS A 6 -5.44 6.11 3.91
C CYS A 6 -4.35 6.22 2.85
N VAL A 7 -4.67 5.85 1.61
CA VAL A 7 -3.75 5.91 0.47
C VAL A 7 -4.36 6.83 -0.58
N ALA A 8 -3.57 7.80 -1.03
CA ALA A 8 -3.94 8.70 -2.12
C ALA A 8 -2.74 8.89 -3.04
N SER A 9 -3.04 9.01 -4.34
CA SER A 9 -2.07 9.40 -5.36
C SER A 9 -2.35 10.85 -5.75
N VAL A 10 -1.29 11.63 -5.89
CA VAL A 10 -1.30 13.06 -6.24
C VAL A 10 -0.25 13.30 -7.31
N ASP A 11 -0.45 14.32 -8.15
CA ASP A 11 0.37 14.52 -9.34
C ASP A 11 1.64 15.37 -9.06
N SER A 12 1.73 16.02 -7.90
CA SER A 12 2.89 16.84 -7.50
C SER A 12 3.15 16.90 -5.99
N SER A 13 4.37 17.30 -5.63
CA SER A 13 4.76 17.51 -4.23
C SER A 13 4.01 18.68 -3.57
N GLU A 14 3.66 19.72 -4.33
CA GLU A 14 2.85 20.83 -3.83
C GLU A 14 1.42 20.39 -3.49
N GLU A 15 0.84 19.52 -4.33
CA GLU A 15 -0.46 18.92 -4.08
C GLU A 15 -0.42 17.95 -2.91
N LEU A 16 0.66 17.18 -2.75
CA LEU A 16 0.85 16.29 -1.60
C LEU A 16 0.76 17.04 -0.27
N LYS A 17 1.43 18.20 -0.17
CA LYS A 17 1.41 19.04 1.05
C LYS A 17 0.01 19.57 1.35
N SER A 18 -0.68 20.02 0.31
CA SER A 18 -2.04 20.54 0.43
C SER A 18 -3.00 19.41 0.84
N PHE A 19 -2.89 18.25 0.20
CA PHE A 19 -3.65 17.06 0.50
C PHE A 19 -3.44 16.59 1.94
N GLN A 20 -2.19 16.50 2.41
CA GLN A 20 -1.87 16.09 3.77
C GLN A 20 -2.52 17.01 4.80
N ARG A 21 -2.38 18.33 4.62
CA ARG A 21 -2.95 19.32 5.53
C ARG A 21 -4.47 19.24 5.54
N ASP A 22 -5.08 19.33 4.37
CA ASP A 22 -6.53 19.43 4.23
C ASP A 22 -7.21 18.12 4.66
N SER A 23 -6.62 16.97 4.34
CA SER A 23 -7.10 15.65 4.79
C SER A 23 -6.98 15.51 6.31
N THR A 24 -5.87 15.94 6.91
CA THR A 24 -5.69 15.89 8.36
C THR A 24 -6.75 16.75 9.06
N GLU A 25 -6.98 17.97 8.58
CA GLU A 25 -7.98 18.88 9.13
C GLU A 25 -9.40 18.28 9.03
N LEU A 26 -9.80 17.84 7.84
CA LEU A 26 -11.13 17.28 7.60
C LEU A 26 -11.39 16.00 8.40
N LEU A 27 -10.42 15.09 8.46
CA LEU A 27 -10.57 13.81 9.15
C LEU A 27 -10.51 13.97 10.68
N THR A 28 -9.77 14.97 11.17
CA THR A 28 -9.79 15.36 12.59
C THR A 28 -11.19 15.77 13.04
N LEU A 29 -11.96 16.49 12.21
CA LEU A 29 -13.36 16.83 12.51
C LEU A 29 -14.22 15.58 12.69
N GLY A 30 -13.93 14.52 11.94
CA GLY A 30 -14.54 13.20 12.06
C GLY A 30 -14.00 12.34 13.21
N LYS A 31 -13.10 12.89 14.05
CA LYS A 31 -12.35 12.18 15.11
C LYS A 31 -11.42 11.06 14.59
N PHE A 32 -11.00 11.15 13.34
CA PHE A 32 -9.94 10.32 12.78
C PHE A 32 -8.60 11.03 12.95
N ASP A 33 -7.60 10.32 13.45
CA ASP A 33 -6.26 10.84 13.71
C ASP A 33 -5.27 10.26 12.69
N LEU A 34 -4.98 11.01 11.62
CA LEU A 34 -4.02 10.61 10.59
C LEU A 34 -2.58 10.92 11.04
N ARG A 35 -1.76 9.89 11.17
CA ARG A 35 -0.37 9.97 11.63
C ARG A 35 0.52 9.08 10.77
N GLY A 36 1.84 9.32 10.82
CA GLY A 36 2.82 8.45 10.15
C GLY A 36 2.74 8.50 8.63
N TRP A 37 2.57 9.70 8.06
CA TRP A 37 2.53 9.93 6.62
C TRP A 37 3.78 9.37 5.92
N ARG A 38 3.55 8.65 4.81
CA ARG A 38 4.58 8.05 3.94
C ARG A 38 4.25 8.37 2.49
N HIS A 39 5.26 8.62 1.67
CA HIS A 39 5.11 8.90 0.24
C HIS A 39 6.24 8.23 -0.55
N SER A 40 5.99 7.90 -1.81
CA SER A 40 6.95 7.28 -2.73
C SER A 40 7.98 8.26 -3.31
N ASP A 41 7.79 9.58 -3.10
CA ASP A 41 8.72 10.58 -3.63
C ASP A 41 10.15 10.38 -3.09
N ILE A 42 11.09 10.29 -4.03
CA ILE A 42 12.51 9.97 -3.82
C ILE A 42 13.29 11.13 -3.18
N GLU A 43 12.67 12.29 -2.97
CA GLU A 43 13.33 13.46 -2.39
C GLU A 43 13.55 13.27 -0.87
N PRO A 44 14.80 13.13 -0.39
CA PRO A 44 15.11 12.77 0.99
C PRO A 44 14.87 13.91 2.01
N ASN A 45 14.17 14.98 1.61
CA ASN A 45 14.08 16.22 2.37
C ASN A 45 12.65 16.69 2.66
N PHE A 46 11.62 15.85 2.51
CA PHE A 46 10.32 16.15 3.13
C PHE A 46 10.34 15.80 4.62
N ASP A 47 11.17 16.54 5.33
CA ASP A 47 11.45 16.45 6.76
C ASP A 47 10.27 17.02 7.57
N LEU A 48 9.25 16.20 7.81
CA LEU A 48 8.37 16.35 8.97
C LEU A 48 8.91 15.45 10.09
N ARG A 49 10.06 15.85 10.65
CA ARG A 49 10.62 15.47 11.95
C ARG A 49 9.94 14.27 12.65
N ASP A 50 10.49 13.08 12.47
CA ASP A 50 10.87 12.26 13.62
C ASP A 50 12.23 11.60 13.32
N ASN A 51 13.27 12.14 13.95
CA ASN A 51 14.62 11.63 13.94
C ASN A 51 14.66 10.27 14.65
N ARG A 52 14.37 9.18 13.93
CA ARG A 52 14.66 7.80 14.37
C ARG A 52 15.13 6.95 13.19
N GLN A 53 16.45 7.00 13.00
CA GLN A 53 17.32 5.82 13.00
C GLN A 53 17.12 4.79 11.87
N GLU A 54 18.15 4.71 11.03
CA GLU A 54 18.71 3.51 10.38
C GLU A 54 17.73 2.37 10.05
N SER A 55 17.54 2.12 8.76
CA SER A 55 16.69 1.08 8.13
C SER A 55 15.18 1.36 8.16
N ASP A 56 14.75 2.44 7.49
CA ASP A 56 13.34 2.58 7.16
C ASP A 56 12.90 1.38 6.29
N PRO A 57 11.84 0.65 6.65
CA PRO A 57 11.37 -0.49 5.86
C PRO A 57 11.06 -0.03 4.45
N GLN A 58 11.77 -0.58 3.45
CA GLN A 58 11.48 -0.33 2.04
C GLN A 58 10.07 -0.82 1.66
N GLU A 59 9.52 -1.72 2.46
CA GLU A 59 8.22 -2.34 2.27
C GLU A 59 7.34 -2.11 3.50
N ILE A 60 6.18 -1.50 3.30
CA ILE A 60 5.21 -1.20 4.34
C ILE A 60 3.93 -1.96 4.03
N GLN A 61 3.36 -2.63 5.04
CA GLN A 61 2.06 -3.27 4.85
C GLN A 61 0.95 -2.22 4.95
N VAL A 62 0.21 -2.05 3.86
CA VAL A 62 -0.90 -1.11 3.73
C VAL A 62 -2.10 -1.84 3.16
N LEU A 63 -3.24 -1.82 3.87
CA LEU A 63 -4.45 -2.55 3.45
C LEU A 63 -4.20 -4.04 3.19
N GLU A 64 -3.35 -4.67 4.00
CA GLU A 64 -2.88 -6.06 3.85
C GLU A 64 -2.01 -6.32 2.59
N LEU A 65 -1.75 -5.29 1.77
CA LEU A 65 -0.81 -5.31 0.66
C LEU A 65 0.58 -4.87 1.12
N MET A 66 1.62 -5.35 0.46
CA MET A 66 2.99 -4.91 0.67
C MET A 66 3.31 -3.79 -0.31
N TRP A 67 3.46 -2.56 0.17
CA TRP A 67 3.85 -1.41 -0.62
C TRP A 67 5.35 -1.20 -0.58
N ASN A 68 6.01 -1.35 -1.73
CA ASN A 68 7.39 -0.94 -1.91
C ASN A 68 7.43 0.55 -2.21
N VAL A 69 7.87 1.34 -1.23
CA VAL A 69 7.85 2.81 -1.31
C VAL A 69 8.87 3.33 -2.35
N LYS A 70 9.95 2.59 -2.62
CA LYS A 70 10.99 3.01 -3.58
C LYS A 70 10.57 2.85 -5.03
N GLU A 71 9.94 1.73 -5.34
CA GLU A 71 9.48 1.40 -6.70
C GLU A 71 8.01 1.77 -6.91
N ASP A 72 7.39 2.41 -5.91
CA ASP A 72 5.97 2.74 -5.84
C ASP A 72 5.05 1.60 -6.32
N THR A 73 5.32 0.39 -5.83
CA THR A 73 4.64 -0.82 -6.32
C THR A 73 3.98 -1.56 -5.16
N PHE A 74 2.71 -1.95 -5.34
CA PHE A 74 2.00 -2.82 -4.41
C PHE A 74 2.13 -4.29 -4.82
N SER A 75 2.36 -5.16 -3.85
CA SER A 75 2.42 -6.61 -4.04
C SER A 75 1.54 -7.31 -3.01
N ILE A 76 0.99 -8.48 -3.39
CA ILE A 76 0.17 -9.29 -2.49
C ILE A 76 1.07 -10.37 -1.89
N SER A 77 1.05 -10.51 -0.56
CA SER A 77 1.65 -11.67 0.10
C SER A 77 0.71 -12.88 -0.01
N CYS A 78 0.63 -13.48 -1.19
CA CYS A 78 -0.15 -14.71 -1.38
C CYS A 78 0.55 -15.85 -0.62
N ARG A 79 -0.05 -16.33 0.47
CA ARG A 79 0.28 -17.65 1.00
C ARG A 79 -0.41 -18.67 0.10
N GLU A 80 0.38 -19.48 -0.61
CA GLU A 80 -0.19 -20.56 -1.43
C GLU A 80 -1.05 -21.46 -0.55
N THR A 81 -2.36 -21.46 -0.80
CA THR A 81 -3.24 -22.48 -0.28
C THR A 81 -3.02 -23.72 -1.16
N GLU A 82 -2.28 -24.71 -0.66
CA GLU A 82 -2.23 -26.02 -1.31
C GLU A 82 -3.66 -26.60 -1.37
N SER A 83 -4.30 -26.53 -2.54
CA SER A 83 -5.47 -27.36 -2.84
C SER A 83 -5.15 -28.21 -4.07
N LYS A 84 -4.57 -29.39 -3.80
CA LYS A 84 -4.53 -30.52 -4.74
C LYS A 84 -5.96 -30.99 -4.99
N GLU A 85 -6.54 -30.66 -6.14
CA GLU A 85 -7.56 -31.52 -6.75
C GLU A 85 -7.28 -31.64 -8.26
N GLU A 86 -6.83 -32.83 -8.68
CA GLU A 86 -6.55 -33.20 -10.06
C GLU A 86 -7.85 -33.25 -10.88
N VAL A 87 -8.08 -32.26 -11.74
CA VAL A 87 -9.15 -32.33 -12.75
C VAL A 87 -8.66 -33.22 -13.91
N THR A 88 -9.11 -34.48 -13.96
CA THR A 88 -8.78 -35.39 -15.06
C THR A 88 -9.58 -35.06 -16.34
N LYS A 89 -8.87 -34.71 -17.43
CA LYS A 89 -9.47 -34.50 -18.78
C LYS A 89 -9.94 -35.85 -19.38
N ARG A 90 -11.24 -36.01 -19.61
CA ARG A 90 -11.80 -37.13 -20.39
C ARG A 90 -11.35 -37.01 -21.87
N ARG A 91 -10.61 -38.00 -22.36
CA ARG A 91 -10.06 -38.04 -23.73
C ARG A 91 -11.11 -38.65 -24.69
N ASN A 92 -11.88 -37.83 -25.40
CA ASN A 92 -12.76 -38.33 -26.46
C ASN A 92 -11.94 -38.59 -27.75
N LYS A 93 -11.67 -39.87 -28.06
CA LYS A 93 -11.37 -40.31 -29.42
C LYS A 93 -12.70 -40.76 -30.04
N HIS A 94 -13.18 -40.04 -31.06
CA HIS A 94 -14.14 -40.62 -32.01
C HIS A 94 -13.45 -40.76 -33.36
N ARG A 95 -13.34 -42.02 -33.77
CA ARG A 95 -12.88 -42.50 -35.07
C ARG A 95 -14.14 -42.82 -35.85
N ILE A 96 -14.41 -42.11 -36.93
CA ILE A 96 -15.23 -42.59 -38.05
C ILE A 96 -14.50 -42.18 -39.32
#